data_AF-A0A318HUN7-F1
#
_entry.id   AF-A0A318HUN7-F1
#
_cell.length_a   1.000
_cell.length_b   1.000
_cell.length_c   1.000
_cell.angle_alpha   90.00
_cell.angle_beta   90.00
_cell.angle_gamma   90.00
#
_symmetry.space_group_name_H-M   'P 1'
#
loop_
_entity.id
_entity.type
_entity.pdbx_description
1 polymer ?
#
loop_
_entity_poly.entity_id
_entity_poly.type
_entity_poly.pdbx_seq_one_letter_code
_entity_poly.pdbx_strand_id
1 'polypeptide(L)'
;MGIRVGRRSTIALAAAAGLASTGSAYVGARNLLSGQADKARRVIPKSWDVPPRADGVYSAGGGPVERWHRGVPFDLHLMIFGDSTAAGYGCLGSDELPGVLIARGLAEASGKRVRLNTKAIVGATSKGLSGQIDAMFVAGPPPDAAVIMIGANDITKPNGIGPSARRVGRAVRRLRASGAAVVVGTCPDFGVLTAIPQPLRWVARSRGLRLARAQASAVRSAGGAPVPFSDLLAPEFRKAPEQLFSHDMFHPSAAGYALAAKQLLPALCNALGEFIDGAQPEDALESRSADGSSLLARVGSLSRLWRRSTGVPAPIVVPAS
;
A
#
# COMPACT_ATOMS: atom_id res chain seq x y z
N MET A 1 -75.04 -5.58 -31.93
CA MET A 1 -74.37 -4.91 -30.80
C MET A 1 -73.81 -6.01 -29.89
N GLY A 2 -72.50 -6.05 -29.63
CA GLY A 2 -71.90 -7.14 -28.84
C GLY A 2 -70.38 -7.32 -28.97
N ILE A 3 -69.65 -6.23 -28.74
CA ILE A 3 -68.27 -6.09 -28.22
C ILE A 3 -67.31 -7.29 -28.41
N ARG A 4 -66.38 -7.16 -29.37
CA ARG A 4 -65.08 -7.85 -29.36
C ARG A 4 -64.18 -7.21 -28.29
N VAL A 5 -63.84 -7.93 -27.23
CA VAL A 5 -62.80 -7.50 -26.28
C VAL A 5 -61.45 -8.02 -26.76
N GLY A 6 -60.55 -7.10 -27.13
CA GLY A 6 -59.22 -7.41 -27.64
C GLY A 6 -58.29 -7.95 -26.55
N ARG A 7 -57.69 -9.11 -26.82
CA ARG A 7 -56.53 -9.66 -26.08
C ARG A 7 -55.27 -8.85 -26.42
N ARG A 8 -55.12 -7.62 -25.89
CA ARG A 8 -53.89 -6.81 -26.00
C ARG A 8 -53.66 -5.94 -24.76
N SER A 9 -53.65 -6.53 -23.56
CA SER A 9 -53.43 -5.73 -22.34
C SER A 9 -52.66 -6.40 -21.21
N THR A 10 -52.04 -7.57 -21.41
CA THR A 10 -51.31 -8.28 -20.34
C THR A 10 -49.78 -8.23 -20.48
N ILE A 11 -49.24 -7.79 -21.61
CA ILE A 11 -47.77 -7.72 -21.83
C ILE A 11 -47.18 -6.38 -21.33
N ALA A 12 -47.96 -5.31 -21.27
CA ALA A 12 -47.47 -3.99 -20.84
C ALA A 12 -47.24 -3.89 -19.32
N LEU A 13 -47.97 -4.67 -18.50
CA LEU A 13 -47.87 -4.58 -17.03
C LEU A 13 -46.67 -5.34 -16.47
N ALA A 14 -46.17 -6.36 -17.18
CA ALA A 14 -45.01 -7.14 -16.76
C ALA A 14 -43.67 -6.39 -16.95
N ALA A 15 -43.58 -5.50 -17.96
CA ALA A 15 -42.38 -4.69 -18.20
C ALA A 15 -42.18 -3.58 -17.14
N ALA A 16 -43.27 -3.04 -16.58
CA ALA A 16 -43.21 -2.00 -15.55
C ALA A 16 -42.82 -2.57 -14.16
N ALA A 17 -43.25 -3.79 -13.82
CA ALA A 17 -42.91 -4.45 -12.56
C ALA A 17 -41.46 -4.98 -12.52
N GLY A 18 -40.89 -5.34 -13.67
CA GLY A 18 -39.49 -5.77 -13.79
C GLY A 18 -38.47 -4.64 -13.62
N LEU A 19 -38.80 -3.42 -14.07
CA LEU A 19 -37.93 -2.24 -13.93
C LEU A 19 -38.06 -1.57 -12.55
N ALA A 20 -39.24 -1.64 -11.94
CA ALA A 20 -39.48 -1.08 -10.61
C ALA A 20 -38.75 -1.85 -9.49
N SER A 21 -38.56 -3.17 -9.62
CA SER A 21 -37.96 -4.01 -8.58
C SER A 21 -36.42 -3.88 -8.50
N THR A 22 -35.72 -3.77 -9.62
CA THR A 22 -34.26 -3.56 -9.62
C THR A 22 -33.86 -2.11 -9.37
N GLY A 23 -34.61 -1.15 -9.91
CA GLY A 23 -34.33 0.29 -9.75
C GLY A 23 -34.53 0.76 -8.30
N SER A 24 -35.64 0.38 -7.67
CA SER A 24 -35.94 0.74 -6.27
C SER A 24 -34.98 0.07 -5.28
N ALA A 25 -34.64 -1.20 -5.48
CA ALA A 25 -33.65 -1.90 -4.66
C ALA A 25 -32.25 -1.29 -4.78
N TYR A 26 -31.82 -0.94 -6.00
CA TYR A 26 -30.55 -0.26 -6.23
C TYR A 26 -30.50 1.12 -5.56
N VAL A 27 -31.55 1.93 -5.73
CA VAL A 27 -31.66 3.25 -5.10
C VAL A 27 -31.70 3.12 -3.57
N GLY A 28 -32.45 2.16 -3.03
CA GLY A 28 -32.51 1.86 -1.60
C GLY A 28 -31.15 1.46 -1.02
N ALA A 29 -30.43 0.54 -1.68
CA ALA A 29 -29.09 0.12 -1.28
C ALA A 29 -28.10 1.29 -1.36
N ARG A 30 -28.16 2.10 -2.42
CA ARG A 30 -27.33 3.31 -2.56
C ARG A 30 -27.60 4.30 -1.43
N ASN A 31 -28.87 4.58 -1.13
CA ASN A 31 -29.25 5.52 -0.07
C ASN A 31 -28.80 5.01 1.31
N LEU A 32 -28.94 3.71 1.58
CA LEU A 32 -28.43 3.10 2.81
C LEU A 32 -26.92 3.26 2.93
N LEU A 33 -26.16 2.94 1.88
CA LEU A 33 -24.70 3.07 1.88
C LEU A 33 -24.25 4.53 2.02
N SER A 34 -24.92 5.45 1.33
CA SER A 34 -24.68 6.90 1.47
C SER A 34 -24.97 7.39 2.89
N GLY A 35 -26.10 7.00 3.47
CA GLY A 35 -26.44 7.34 4.85
C GLY A 35 -25.44 6.77 5.87
N GLN A 36 -24.97 5.53 5.66
CA GLN A 36 -23.90 4.95 6.49
C GLN A 36 -22.57 5.67 6.34
N ALA A 37 -22.22 6.11 5.14
CA ALA A 37 -21.00 6.87 4.90
C ALA A 37 -21.06 8.25 5.59
N ASP A 38 -22.22 8.91 5.56
CA ASP A 38 -22.40 10.19 6.23
C ASP A 38 -22.41 10.05 7.75
N LYS A 39 -23.03 8.99 8.29
CA LYS A 39 -22.93 8.67 9.72
C LYS A 39 -21.47 8.40 10.13
N ALA A 40 -20.74 7.60 9.37
CA ALA A 40 -19.33 7.29 9.65
C ALA A 40 -18.47 8.58 9.65
N ARG A 41 -18.69 9.50 8.70
CA ARG A 41 -17.97 10.79 8.65
C ARG A 41 -18.26 11.72 9.83
N ARG A 42 -19.41 11.56 10.50
CA ARG A 42 -19.76 12.32 11.71
C ARG A 42 -19.17 11.70 12.98
N VAL A 43 -19.10 10.36 13.02
CA VAL A 43 -18.62 9.62 14.19
C VAL A 43 -17.11 9.50 14.24
N ILE A 44 -16.45 9.30 13.07
CA ILE A 44 -14.99 9.24 12.97
C ILE A 44 -14.47 10.67 13.16
N PRO A 45 -13.82 10.99 14.30
CA PRO A 45 -13.32 12.32 14.56
C PRO A 45 -12.31 12.72 13.51
N LYS A 46 -12.38 13.97 13.06
CA LYS A 46 -11.28 14.60 12.34
C LYS A 46 -10.42 15.30 13.39
N SER A 47 -9.29 14.72 13.77
CA SER A 47 -8.18 15.51 14.26
C SER A 47 -7.72 16.48 13.15
N TRP A 48 -7.74 17.76 13.49
CA TRP A 48 -7.24 18.84 12.64
C TRP A 48 -5.83 19.25 13.02
N ASP A 49 -5.25 18.57 14.01
CA ASP A 49 -3.91 18.84 14.48
C ASP A 49 -2.92 18.40 13.41
N VAL A 50 -1.97 19.26 13.12
CA VAL A 50 -0.87 18.94 12.22
C VAL A 50 -0.07 17.83 12.91
N PRO A 51 0.12 16.64 12.30
CA PRO A 51 0.96 15.62 12.88
C PRO A 51 2.33 16.19 13.24
N PRO A 52 2.99 15.68 14.30
CA PRO A 52 4.31 16.16 14.67
C PRO A 52 5.24 16.07 13.45
N ARG A 53 6.16 17.03 13.32
CA ARG A 53 7.15 17.04 12.24
C ARG A 53 8.50 16.68 12.81
N ALA A 54 9.12 15.67 12.23
CA ALA A 54 10.41 15.15 12.67
C ALA A 54 11.35 14.88 11.49
N ASP A 55 11.19 15.60 10.39
CA ASP A 55 12.13 15.49 9.27
C ASP A 55 13.52 15.98 9.73
N GLY A 56 14.55 15.20 9.42
CA GLY A 56 15.89 15.38 9.97
C GLY A 56 16.83 14.26 9.56
N VAL A 57 17.99 14.17 10.19
CA VAL A 57 18.99 13.13 9.96
C VAL A 57 19.03 12.19 11.15
N TYR A 58 18.97 10.89 10.84
CA TYR A 58 18.93 9.79 11.77
C TYR A 58 20.18 8.92 11.61
N SER A 59 20.75 8.47 12.73
CA SER A 59 21.96 7.64 12.76
C SER A 59 21.68 6.33 13.50
N ALA A 60 22.48 5.30 13.21
CA ALA A 60 22.48 4.05 13.97
C ALA A 60 22.77 4.28 15.45
N GLY A 61 22.25 3.42 16.33
CA GLY A 61 22.36 3.58 17.78
C GLY A 61 21.37 4.59 18.39
N GLY A 62 20.56 5.25 17.56
CA GLY A 62 19.50 6.14 18.02
C GLY A 62 19.96 7.56 18.38
N GLY A 63 19.38 8.12 19.44
CA GLY A 63 19.64 9.49 19.87
C GLY A 63 18.68 10.55 19.30
N PRO A 64 18.89 11.83 19.69
CA PRO A 64 18.06 12.94 19.24
C PRO A 64 18.21 13.15 17.73
N VAL A 65 17.11 13.52 17.07
CA VAL A 65 17.14 13.84 15.63
C VAL A 65 17.96 15.10 15.39
N GLU A 66 18.89 15.05 14.42
CA GLU A 66 19.59 16.24 13.94
C GLU A 66 18.70 16.94 12.92
N ARG A 67 18.29 18.18 13.19
CA ARG A 67 17.43 18.93 12.26
C ARG A 67 18.17 19.18 10.95
N TRP A 68 17.52 18.87 9.83
CA TRP A 68 18.11 19.08 8.51
C TRP A 68 18.35 20.57 8.21
N HIS A 69 19.57 20.91 7.83
CA HIS A 69 19.93 22.16 7.15
C HIS A 69 21.00 21.87 6.09
N ARG A 70 21.24 22.83 5.19
CA ARG A 70 22.31 22.71 4.20
C ARG A 70 23.65 22.51 4.94
N GLY A 71 24.41 21.49 4.54
CA GLY A 71 25.70 21.15 5.14
C GLY A 71 25.65 20.05 6.21
N VAL A 72 24.47 19.63 6.70
CA VAL A 72 24.38 18.43 7.54
C VAL A 72 24.76 17.21 6.68
N PRO A 73 25.71 16.37 7.08
CA PRO A 73 26.07 15.18 6.31
C PRO A 73 25.00 14.10 6.43
N PHE A 74 24.76 13.40 5.33
CA PHE A 74 23.88 12.24 5.23
C PHE A 74 24.38 11.33 4.10
N ASP A 75 24.10 10.03 4.21
CA ASP A 75 24.50 9.03 3.22
C ASP A 75 23.32 8.58 2.37
N LEU A 76 22.10 8.58 2.93
CA LEU A 76 20.87 8.20 2.25
C LEU A 76 19.76 9.24 2.46
N HIS A 77 19.06 9.60 1.40
CA HIS A 77 17.87 10.44 1.43
C HIS A 77 16.60 9.59 1.26
N LEU A 78 15.82 9.49 2.34
CA LEU A 78 14.55 8.80 2.41
C LEU A 78 13.38 9.79 2.32
N MET A 79 12.49 9.56 1.34
CA MET A 79 11.24 10.30 1.19
C MET A 79 10.02 9.45 1.57
N ILE A 80 9.11 10.03 2.36
CA ILE A 80 7.80 9.43 2.65
C ILE A 80 6.71 10.22 1.92
N PHE A 81 5.87 9.53 1.15
CA PHE A 81 4.74 10.11 0.43
C PHE A 81 3.44 9.42 0.82
N GLY A 82 2.32 10.15 0.74
CA GLY A 82 1.02 9.53 0.94
C GLY A 82 -0.05 10.39 1.57
N ASP A 83 -0.96 9.73 2.26
CA ASP A 83 -2.11 10.33 2.94
C ASP A 83 -1.92 10.46 4.46
N SER A 84 -3.00 10.42 5.24
CA SER A 84 -2.92 10.51 6.71
C SER A 84 -2.13 9.37 7.34
N THR A 85 -2.15 8.17 6.74
CA THR A 85 -1.37 7.04 7.24
C THR A 85 0.12 7.28 7.06
N ALA A 86 0.54 7.83 5.92
CA ALA A 86 1.95 8.22 5.71
C ALA A 86 2.39 9.38 6.62
N ALA A 87 1.45 10.25 7.01
CA ALA A 87 1.72 11.40 7.87
C ALA A 87 1.81 11.03 9.37
N GLY A 88 1.52 9.79 9.77
CA GLY A 88 1.49 9.41 11.18
C GLY A 88 0.29 9.96 11.93
N TYR A 89 -0.86 10.09 11.27
CA TYR A 89 -2.07 10.58 11.91
C TYR A 89 -2.51 9.64 13.04
N GLY A 90 -2.69 10.16 14.25
CA GLY A 90 -2.95 9.37 15.45
C GLY A 90 -1.71 9.13 16.34
N CYS A 91 -0.52 9.54 15.90
CA CYS A 91 0.66 9.65 16.76
C CYS A 91 0.54 10.86 17.68
N LEU A 92 1.06 10.74 18.90
CA LEU A 92 1.16 11.82 19.88
C LEU A 92 2.60 12.37 19.92
N GLY A 93 3.59 11.54 19.59
CA GLY A 93 5.01 11.90 19.60
C GLY A 93 5.68 11.82 18.23
N SER A 94 6.78 12.56 18.06
CA SER A 94 7.59 12.55 16.85
C SER A 94 8.24 11.20 16.55
N ASP A 95 8.66 10.46 17.58
CA ASP A 95 9.35 9.17 17.41
C ASP A 95 8.40 8.04 16.99
N GLU A 96 7.10 8.27 17.07
CA GLU A 96 6.05 7.31 16.68
C GLU A 96 5.69 7.42 15.20
N LEU A 97 6.16 8.47 14.51
CA LEU A 97 5.83 8.72 13.12
C LEU A 97 6.37 7.59 12.23
N PRO A 98 5.60 7.11 11.25
CA PRO A 98 6.03 6.01 10.39
C PRO A 98 7.33 6.33 9.63
N GLY A 99 7.49 7.58 9.18
CA GLY A 99 8.73 8.01 8.54
C GLY A 99 9.95 7.92 9.45
N VAL A 100 9.79 8.27 10.73
CA VAL A 100 10.86 8.22 11.75
C VAL A 100 11.22 6.79 12.08
N LEU A 101 10.21 5.94 12.30
CA LEU A 101 10.41 4.52 12.56
C LEU A 101 11.16 3.83 11.42
N ILE A 102 10.81 4.14 10.17
CA ILE A 102 11.51 3.61 8.98
C ILE A 102 12.92 4.19 8.87
N ALA A 103 13.12 5.49 9.10
CA ALA A 103 14.43 6.12 9.01
C ALA A 103 15.41 5.58 10.06
N ARG A 104 14.96 5.43 11.31
CA ARG A 104 15.76 4.82 12.39
C ARG A 104 16.08 3.36 12.08
N GLY A 105 15.09 2.57 11.66
CA GLY A 105 15.30 1.17 11.29
C GLY A 105 16.25 1.02 10.10
N LEU A 106 16.18 1.91 9.11
CA LEU A 106 17.10 1.92 7.97
C LEU A 106 18.51 2.34 8.38
N ALA A 107 18.65 3.34 9.24
CA ALA A 107 19.95 3.76 9.78
C ALA A 107 20.61 2.62 10.57
N GLU A 108 19.84 1.91 11.40
CA GLU A 108 20.32 0.76 12.15
C GLU A 108 20.76 -0.39 11.23
N ALA A 109 19.93 -0.74 10.24
CA ALA A 109 20.21 -1.86 9.33
C ALA A 109 21.39 -1.61 8.38
N SER A 110 21.61 -0.35 7.97
CA SER A 110 22.65 0.01 6.99
C SER A 110 23.91 0.63 7.61
N GLY A 111 23.88 1.02 8.88
CA GLY A 111 24.94 1.82 9.52
C GLY A 111 25.07 3.25 8.97
N LYS A 112 24.18 3.67 8.05
CA LYS A 112 24.25 4.95 7.34
C LYS A 112 23.45 6.05 8.02
N ARG A 113 23.85 7.31 7.79
CA ARG A 113 23.08 8.49 8.19
C ARG A 113 21.93 8.70 7.22
N VAL A 114 20.70 8.56 7.69
CA VAL A 114 19.47 8.66 6.89
C VAL A 114 18.83 10.03 7.08
N ARG A 115 18.82 10.83 6.01
CA ARG A 115 18.01 12.05 5.92
C ARG A 115 16.57 11.68 5.58
N LEU A 116 15.66 11.88 6.53
CA LEU A 116 14.22 11.74 6.35
C LEU A 116 13.58 13.05 5.89
N ASN A 117 12.69 12.96 4.91
CA ASN A 117 11.79 14.05 4.55
C ASN A 117 10.40 13.52 4.20
N THR A 118 9.36 14.15 4.76
CA THR A 118 8.00 13.64 4.70
C THR A 118 7.11 14.58 3.91
N LYS A 119 6.57 14.11 2.79
CA LYS A 119 5.57 14.82 1.99
C LYS A 119 4.27 14.03 1.91
N ALA A 120 3.65 13.83 3.08
CA ALA A 120 2.33 13.24 3.22
C ALA A 120 1.27 14.32 3.47
N ILE A 121 0.09 14.18 2.88
CA ILE A 121 -1.01 15.16 3.00
C ILE A 121 -2.26 14.43 3.49
N VAL A 122 -2.74 14.80 4.67
CA VAL A 122 -3.98 14.26 5.25
C VAL A 122 -5.13 14.39 4.26
N GLY A 123 -5.86 13.29 4.05
CA GLY A 123 -6.99 13.24 3.11
C GLY A 123 -6.61 13.19 1.62
N ALA A 124 -5.31 13.17 1.29
CA ALA A 124 -4.85 12.98 -0.08
C ALA A 124 -5.30 11.64 -0.65
N THR A 125 -5.48 11.62 -1.96
CA THR A 125 -5.73 10.40 -2.74
C THR A 125 -4.62 10.23 -3.75
N SER A 126 -4.61 9.11 -4.46
CA SER A 126 -3.71 8.86 -5.59
C SER A 126 -3.62 10.01 -6.62
N LYS A 127 -4.62 10.90 -6.71
CA LYS A 127 -4.56 12.13 -7.52
C LYS A 127 -3.47 13.11 -7.06
N GLY A 128 -3.33 13.30 -5.76
CA GLY A 128 -2.40 14.27 -5.17
C GLY A 128 -0.94 13.81 -5.15
N LEU A 129 -0.68 12.53 -5.40
CA LEU A 129 0.67 11.96 -5.31
C LEU A 129 1.66 12.59 -6.31
N SER A 130 1.18 12.95 -7.50
CA SER A 130 1.98 13.67 -8.50
C SER A 130 2.52 15.00 -7.95
N GLY A 131 1.63 15.84 -7.39
CA GLY A 131 2.01 17.12 -6.80
C GLY A 131 2.92 17.00 -5.57
N GLN A 132 2.78 15.94 -4.77
CA GLN A 132 3.72 15.67 -3.66
C GLN A 132 5.15 15.42 -4.20
N ILE A 133 5.26 14.61 -5.27
CA ILE A 133 6.54 14.30 -5.91
C ILE A 133 7.11 15.54 -6.62
N ASP A 134 6.28 16.33 -7.30
CA ASP A 134 6.69 17.60 -7.91
C ASP A 134 7.30 18.55 -6.87
N ALA A 135 6.60 18.74 -5.74
CA ALA A 135 7.08 19.60 -4.67
C ALA A 135 8.42 19.12 -4.07
N MET A 136 8.65 17.80 -4.02
CA MET A 136 9.92 17.22 -3.59
C MET A 136 11.05 17.55 -4.58
N PHE A 137 10.83 17.35 -5.89
CA PHE A 137 11.84 17.64 -6.91
C PHE A 137 12.19 19.13 -7.02
N VAL A 138 11.25 20.01 -6.66
CA VAL A 138 11.54 21.46 -6.55
C VAL A 138 12.40 21.76 -5.33
N ALA A 139 12.23 21.02 -4.23
CA ALA A 139 12.93 21.29 -2.98
C ALA A 139 14.38 20.79 -2.95
N GLY A 140 14.77 19.86 -3.83
CA GLY A 140 16.12 19.33 -3.83
C GLY A 140 16.35 18.15 -4.79
N PRO A 141 17.51 17.47 -4.66
CA PRO A 141 17.85 16.32 -5.50
C PRO A 141 16.89 15.15 -5.28
N PRO A 142 16.82 14.21 -6.25
CA PRO A 142 16.05 12.98 -6.08
C PRO A 142 16.45 12.23 -4.79
N PRO A 143 15.51 11.49 -4.18
CA PRO A 143 15.84 10.63 -3.06
C PRO A 143 16.50 9.34 -3.53
N ASP A 144 17.28 8.72 -2.65
CA ASP A 144 17.79 7.36 -2.83
C ASP A 144 16.69 6.33 -2.57
N ALA A 145 15.76 6.65 -1.67
CA ALA A 145 14.69 5.76 -1.23
C ALA A 145 13.36 6.50 -1.09
N ALA A 146 12.26 5.87 -1.48
CA ALA A 146 10.92 6.39 -1.30
C ALA A 146 9.94 5.33 -0.80
N VAL A 147 9.17 5.69 0.22
CA VAL A 147 8.04 4.87 0.72
C VAL A 147 6.74 5.61 0.43
N ILE A 148 5.79 4.90 -0.16
CA ILE A 148 4.45 5.44 -0.48
C ILE A 148 3.41 4.66 0.33
N MET A 149 2.59 5.36 1.12
CA MET A 149 1.43 4.78 1.80
C MET A 149 0.19 5.59 1.40
N ILE A 150 -0.56 5.07 0.43
CA ILE A 150 -1.72 5.79 -0.12
C ILE A 150 -2.78 4.82 -0.61
N GLY A 151 -4.04 5.21 -0.46
CA GLY A 151 -5.15 4.52 -1.13
C GLY A 151 -6.37 4.33 -0.23
N ALA A 152 -6.25 4.58 1.08
CA ALA A 152 -7.41 4.55 1.96
C ALA A 152 -8.48 5.56 1.49
N ASN A 153 -8.04 6.78 1.18
CA ASN A 153 -8.94 7.82 0.68
C ASN A 153 -9.47 7.59 -0.75
N ASP A 154 -8.84 6.71 -1.53
CA ASP A 154 -9.34 6.32 -2.86
C ASP A 154 -10.55 5.37 -2.77
N ILE A 155 -10.76 4.73 -1.62
CA ILE A 155 -11.96 3.93 -1.32
C ILE A 155 -13.09 4.82 -0.84
N THR A 156 -12.79 5.83 -0.01
CA THR A 156 -13.79 6.73 0.57
C THR A 156 -14.26 7.82 -0.40
N LYS A 157 -13.51 8.06 -1.49
CA LYS A 157 -13.82 9.03 -2.56
C LYS A 157 -14.05 8.35 -3.92
N PRO A 158 -14.77 8.97 -4.88
CA PRO A 158 -15.13 8.35 -6.16
C PRO A 158 -13.99 8.37 -7.20
N ASN A 159 -12.84 7.73 -6.91
CA ASN A 159 -11.65 7.81 -7.78
C ASN A 159 -11.46 6.65 -8.76
N GLY A 160 -12.21 5.55 -8.60
CA GLY A 160 -12.11 4.33 -9.42
C GLY A 160 -10.83 3.52 -9.18
N ILE A 161 -10.94 2.20 -9.03
CA ILE A 161 -9.82 1.32 -8.66
C ILE A 161 -8.67 1.36 -9.69
N GLY A 162 -8.99 1.13 -10.97
CA GLY A 162 -8.00 1.13 -12.06
C GLY A 162 -7.26 2.47 -12.20
N PRO A 163 -7.97 3.61 -12.31
CA PRO A 163 -7.32 4.92 -12.33
C PRO A 163 -6.44 5.19 -11.11
N SER A 164 -6.88 4.83 -9.90
CA SER A 164 -6.07 5.01 -8.69
C SER A 164 -4.79 4.19 -8.69
N ALA A 165 -4.87 2.90 -9.05
CA ALA A 165 -3.69 2.05 -9.19
C ALA A 165 -2.71 2.56 -10.26
N ARG A 166 -3.22 3.03 -11.42
CA ARG A 166 -2.38 3.62 -12.48
C ARG A 166 -1.64 4.88 -12.02
N ARG A 167 -2.27 5.72 -11.19
CA ARG A 167 -1.61 6.90 -10.62
C ARG A 167 -0.45 6.51 -9.70
N VAL A 168 -0.63 5.50 -8.86
CA VAL A 168 0.46 4.95 -8.02
C VAL A 168 1.57 4.37 -8.89
N GLY A 169 1.25 3.56 -9.90
CA GLY A 169 2.26 3.02 -10.83
C GLY A 169 3.04 4.12 -11.58
N ARG A 170 2.40 5.23 -11.97
CA ARG A 170 3.10 6.38 -12.57
C ARG A 170 4.04 7.08 -11.59
N ALA A 171 3.60 7.26 -10.35
CA ALA A 171 4.44 7.83 -9.29
C ALA A 171 5.68 6.98 -9.04
N VAL A 172 5.50 5.65 -8.90
CA VAL A 172 6.61 4.70 -8.75
C VAL A 172 7.56 4.77 -9.94
N ARG A 173 7.03 4.73 -11.17
CA ARG A 173 7.86 4.78 -12.40
C ARG A 173 8.71 6.04 -12.45
N ARG A 174 8.13 7.19 -12.06
CA ARG A 174 8.83 8.47 -12.03
C ARG A 174 9.97 8.51 -11.01
N LEU A 175 9.73 8.00 -9.80
CA LEU A 175 10.76 7.92 -8.75
C LEU A 175 11.86 6.90 -9.12
N ARG A 176 11.49 5.74 -9.68
CA ARG A 176 12.46 4.77 -10.20
C ARG A 176 13.31 5.36 -11.33
N ALA A 177 12.71 6.14 -12.22
CA ALA A 177 13.43 6.82 -13.30
C ALA A 177 14.43 7.87 -12.80
N SER A 178 14.27 8.37 -11.57
CA SER A 178 15.25 9.24 -10.91
C SER A 178 16.26 8.49 -10.03
N GLY A 179 16.30 7.16 -10.11
CA GLY A 179 17.25 6.31 -9.38
C GLY A 179 16.77 5.80 -8.00
N ALA A 180 15.63 6.28 -7.49
CA ALA A 180 15.18 5.94 -6.13
C ALA A 180 14.75 4.47 -6.02
N ALA A 181 15.09 3.76 -4.94
CA ALA A 181 14.39 2.55 -4.52
C ALA A 181 12.97 2.91 -4.05
N VAL A 182 11.94 2.17 -4.48
CA VAL A 182 10.54 2.53 -4.17
C VAL A 182 9.77 1.36 -3.58
N VAL A 183 9.26 1.56 -2.37
CA VAL A 183 8.36 0.63 -1.66
C VAL A 183 6.97 1.25 -1.52
N VAL A 184 5.93 0.44 -1.69
CA VAL A 184 4.54 0.90 -1.57
C VAL A 184 3.76 0.03 -0.60
N GLY A 185 3.35 0.58 0.54
CA GLY A 185 2.31 0.00 1.38
C GLY A 185 0.97 0.07 0.66
N THR A 186 0.48 -1.06 0.16
CA THR A 186 -0.78 -1.11 -0.60
C THR A 186 -1.99 -0.84 0.28
N CYS A 187 -3.15 -0.56 -0.33
CA CYS A 187 -4.39 -0.22 0.37
C CYS A 187 -4.70 -1.21 1.50
N PRO A 188 -4.95 -0.73 2.74
CA PRO A 188 -5.24 -1.60 3.87
C PRO A 188 -6.61 -2.27 3.77
N ASP A 189 -6.83 -3.27 4.60
CA ASP A 189 -8.10 -4.01 4.67
C ASP A 189 -9.16 -3.26 5.50
N PHE A 190 -10.08 -2.58 4.84
CA PHE A 190 -11.19 -1.87 5.49
C PHE A 190 -12.13 -2.77 6.30
N GLY A 191 -12.04 -4.10 6.15
CA GLY A 191 -12.82 -5.03 6.95
C GLY A 191 -12.47 -5.02 8.44
N VAL A 192 -11.29 -4.52 8.82
CA VAL A 192 -10.89 -4.42 10.24
C VAL A 192 -11.46 -3.19 10.95
N LEU A 193 -12.03 -2.24 10.20
CA LEU A 193 -12.56 -0.98 10.73
C LEU A 193 -13.98 -1.16 11.29
N THR A 194 -14.09 -1.54 12.57
CA THR A 194 -15.39 -1.79 13.24
C THR A 194 -16.27 -0.54 13.35
N ALA A 195 -15.68 0.66 13.30
CA ALA A 195 -16.41 1.93 13.24
C ALA A 195 -17.28 2.08 11.97
N ILE A 196 -16.99 1.33 10.90
CA ILE A 196 -17.80 1.32 9.68
C ILE A 196 -18.93 0.27 9.83
N PRO A 197 -20.22 0.67 9.75
CA PRO A 197 -21.33 -0.27 9.89
C PRO A 197 -21.46 -1.19 8.66
N GLN A 198 -22.17 -2.31 8.83
CA GLN A 198 -22.61 -3.14 7.70
C GLN A 198 -23.89 -2.60 7.07
N PRO A 199 -24.07 -2.66 5.74
CA PRO A 199 -23.22 -3.36 4.75
C PRO A 199 -22.06 -2.53 4.19
N LEU A 200 -21.90 -1.26 4.55
CA LEU A 200 -20.86 -0.39 4.00
C LEU A 200 -19.45 -0.95 4.21
N ARG A 201 -19.16 -1.53 5.38
CA ARG A 201 -17.85 -2.13 5.67
C ARG A 201 -17.51 -3.28 4.74
N TRP A 202 -18.47 -4.13 4.39
CA TRP A 202 -18.27 -5.19 3.41
C TRP A 202 -17.94 -4.63 2.02
N VAL A 203 -18.66 -3.59 1.58
CA VAL A 203 -18.38 -2.91 0.30
C VAL A 203 -16.99 -2.27 0.32
N ALA A 204 -16.64 -1.56 1.40
CA ALA A 204 -15.35 -0.91 1.57
C ALA A 204 -14.19 -1.92 1.57
N ARG A 205 -14.33 -3.05 2.30
CA ARG A 205 -13.40 -4.17 2.28
C ARG A 205 -13.19 -4.69 0.86
N SER A 206 -14.28 -5.04 0.16
CA SER A 206 -14.20 -5.59 -1.20
C SER A 206 -13.47 -4.64 -2.15
N ARG A 207 -13.81 -3.35 -2.12
CA ARG A 207 -13.15 -2.33 -2.94
C ARG A 207 -11.69 -2.11 -2.54
N GLY A 208 -11.38 -2.08 -1.24
CA GLY A 208 -10.04 -1.95 -0.69
C GLY A 208 -9.12 -3.08 -1.14
N LEU A 209 -9.55 -4.34 -0.98
CA LEU A 209 -8.78 -5.50 -1.42
C LEU A 209 -8.56 -5.53 -2.94
N ARG A 210 -9.54 -5.09 -3.73
CA ARG A 210 -9.36 -4.95 -5.19
C ARG A 210 -8.36 -3.83 -5.53
N LEU A 211 -8.39 -2.71 -4.81
CA LEU A 211 -7.41 -1.64 -4.99
C LEU A 211 -6.00 -2.10 -4.59
N ALA A 212 -5.84 -2.80 -3.46
CA ALA A 212 -4.57 -3.32 -3.01
C ALA A 212 -3.92 -4.23 -4.07
N ARG A 213 -4.68 -5.17 -4.64
CA ARG A 213 -4.20 -6.04 -5.73
C ARG A 213 -3.82 -5.25 -6.98
N ALA A 214 -4.64 -4.28 -7.38
CA ALA A 214 -4.37 -3.43 -8.54
C ALA A 214 -3.13 -2.55 -8.34
N GLN A 215 -2.94 -1.99 -7.14
CA GLN A 215 -1.73 -1.27 -6.75
C GLN A 215 -0.52 -2.19 -6.80
N ALA A 216 -0.59 -3.39 -6.21
CA ALA A 216 0.52 -4.35 -6.20
C ALA A 216 0.99 -4.69 -7.62
N SER A 217 0.05 -4.94 -8.55
CA SER A 217 0.38 -5.14 -9.96
C SER A 217 1.03 -3.90 -10.59
N ALA A 218 0.42 -2.71 -10.43
CA ALA A 218 0.94 -1.47 -11.00
C ALA A 218 2.32 -1.07 -10.47
N VAL A 219 2.60 -1.34 -9.19
CA VAL A 219 3.88 -1.07 -8.53
C VAL A 219 4.97 -2.00 -9.08
N ARG A 220 4.71 -3.32 -9.17
CA ARG A 220 5.65 -4.28 -9.76
C ARG A 220 5.96 -3.94 -11.21
N SER A 221 4.95 -3.66 -12.02
CA SER A 221 5.13 -3.26 -13.43
C SER A 221 5.83 -1.90 -13.61
N ALA A 222 6.00 -1.14 -12.54
CA ALA A 222 6.77 0.11 -12.53
C ALA A 222 8.17 -0.05 -11.93
N GLY A 223 8.56 -1.27 -11.52
CA GLY A 223 9.86 -1.57 -10.93
C GLY A 223 9.99 -1.22 -9.45
N GLY A 224 8.88 -1.05 -8.73
CA GLY A 224 8.87 -0.89 -7.26
C GLY A 224 8.44 -2.17 -6.55
N ALA A 225 8.56 -2.17 -5.22
CA ALA A 225 8.20 -3.29 -4.35
C ALA A 225 6.87 -3.00 -3.60
N PRO A 226 5.77 -3.72 -3.87
CA PRO A 226 4.56 -3.59 -3.08
C PRO A 226 4.61 -4.41 -1.79
N VAL A 227 4.18 -3.81 -0.69
CA VAL A 227 4.00 -4.47 0.62
C VAL A 227 2.49 -4.62 0.89
N PRO A 228 1.97 -5.87 1.01
CA PRO A 228 0.54 -6.13 1.07
C PRO A 228 -0.03 -5.91 2.47
N PHE A 229 -0.25 -4.65 2.87
CA PHE A 229 -0.83 -4.31 4.18
C PHE A 229 -2.15 -5.01 4.50
N SER A 230 -3.00 -5.26 3.49
CA SER A 230 -4.24 -6.00 3.69
C SER A 230 -4.03 -7.41 4.22
N ASP A 231 -2.91 -8.04 3.87
CA ASP A 231 -2.60 -9.43 4.24
C ASP A 231 -1.77 -9.46 5.51
N LEU A 232 -0.80 -8.54 5.65
CA LEU A 232 0.18 -8.53 6.74
C LEU A 232 -0.34 -7.86 8.01
N LEU A 233 -1.07 -6.75 7.89
CA LEU A 233 -1.50 -5.96 9.05
C LEU A 233 -2.88 -6.41 9.55
N ALA A 234 -3.78 -6.78 8.64
CA ALA A 234 -5.17 -7.04 9.00
C ALA A 234 -5.37 -8.14 10.07
N PRO A 235 -4.61 -9.26 10.11
CA PRO A 235 -4.75 -10.24 11.18
C PRO A 235 -4.46 -9.65 12.56
N GLU A 236 -3.40 -8.85 12.69
CA GLU A 236 -2.99 -8.25 13.96
C GLU A 236 -3.99 -7.19 14.43
N PHE A 237 -4.45 -6.32 13.51
CA PHE A 237 -5.49 -5.34 13.81
C PHE A 237 -6.83 -5.96 14.24
N ARG A 238 -7.13 -7.21 13.86
CA ARG A 238 -8.31 -7.94 14.39
C ARG A 238 -8.08 -8.48 15.79
N LYS A 239 -6.85 -8.90 16.11
CA LYS A 239 -6.49 -9.47 17.42
C LYS A 239 -6.45 -8.40 18.49
N ALA A 240 -5.86 -7.24 18.18
CA ALA A 240 -5.62 -6.17 19.15
C ALA A 240 -6.08 -4.79 18.64
N PRO A 241 -7.37 -4.61 18.30
CA PRO A 241 -7.86 -3.36 17.72
C PRO A 241 -7.67 -2.15 18.65
N GLU A 242 -7.87 -2.31 19.96
CA GLU A 242 -7.71 -1.24 20.95
C GLU A 242 -6.25 -0.78 21.14
N GLN A 243 -5.29 -1.63 20.76
CA GLN A 243 -3.86 -1.30 20.83
C GLN A 243 -3.35 -0.73 19.51
N LEU A 244 -3.82 -1.25 18.39
CA LEU A 244 -3.28 -0.96 17.06
C LEU A 244 -4.01 0.17 16.33
N PHE A 245 -5.25 0.50 16.71
CA PHE A 245 -5.92 1.71 16.27
C PHE A 245 -5.74 2.86 17.25
N SER A 246 -5.71 4.08 16.72
CA SER A 246 -5.80 5.29 17.52
C SER A 246 -7.21 5.43 18.12
N HIS A 247 -7.42 6.47 18.94
CA HIS A 247 -8.70 6.74 19.59
C HIS A 247 -9.89 6.87 18.60
N ASP A 248 -9.65 7.19 17.33
CA ASP A 248 -10.70 7.26 16.31
C ASP A 248 -11.16 5.89 15.76
N MET A 249 -10.53 4.80 16.18
CA MET A 249 -10.77 3.43 15.71
C MET A 249 -10.70 3.30 14.17
N PHE A 250 -9.93 4.19 13.53
CA PHE A 250 -9.80 4.28 12.09
C PHE A 250 -8.34 4.34 11.65
N HIS A 251 -7.56 5.27 12.18
CA HIS A 251 -6.12 5.39 11.90
C HIS A 251 -5.31 4.49 12.82
N PRO A 252 -4.12 4.03 12.39
CA PRO A 252 -3.20 3.32 13.27
C PRO A 252 -2.80 4.16 14.49
N SER A 253 -2.58 3.50 15.63
CA SER A 253 -1.86 4.07 16.77
C SER A 253 -0.35 4.06 16.52
N ALA A 254 0.44 4.58 17.46
CA ALA A 254 1.89 4.42 17.47
C ALA A 254 2.34 2.96 17.28
N ALA A 255 1.71 2.02 18.00
CA ALA A 255 1.99 0.58 17.85
C ALA A 255 1.57 0.05 16.47
N GLY A 256 0.45 0.53 15.92
CA GLY A 256 0.02 0.21 14.56
C GLY A 256 1.02 0.70 13.49
N TYR A 257 1.58 1.90 13.66
CA TYR A 257 2.62 2.43 12.77
C TYR A 257 3.95 1.70 12.91
N ALA A 258 4.35 1.32 14.14
CA ALA A 258 5.52 0.47 14.37
C ALA A 258 5.39 -0.88 13.64
N LEU A 259 4.21 -1.51 13.71
CA LEU A 259 3.94 -2.73 12.95
C LEU A 259 4.04 -2.50 11.43
N ALA A 260 3.48 -1.40 10.91
CA ALA A 260 3.57 -1.07 9.49
C ALA A 260 5.02 -0.82 9.03
N ALA A 261 5.81 -0.10 9.83
CA ALA A 261 7.22 0.15 9.58
C ALA A 261 8.03 -1.16 9.54
N LYS A 262 7.77 -2.07 10.48
CA LYS A 262 8.38 -3.42 10.51
C LYS A 262 8.12 -4.21 9.23
N GLN A 263 6.95 -4.06 8.61
CA GLN A 263 6.64 -4.74 7.34
C GLN A 263 7.27 -4.06 6.11
N LEU A 264 7.51 -2.74 6.17
CA LEU A 264 8.07 -1.98 5.05
C LEU A 264 9.59 -2.06 4.99
N LEU A 265 10.26 -2.11 6.15
CA LEU A 265 11.71 -1.98 6.25
C LEU A 265 12.47 -3.08 5.49
N PRO A 266 12.16 -4.39 5.61
CA PRO A 266 12.88 -5.41 4.86
C PRO A 266 12.74 -5.24 3.34
N ALA A 267 11.56 -4.83 2.86
CA ALA A 267 11.35 -4.55 1.44
C ALA A 267 12.17 -3.33 0.97
N LEU A 268 12.37 -2.33 1.83
CA LEU A 268 13.15 -1.14 1.54
C LEU A 268 14.64 -1.45 1.46
N CYS A 269 15.18 -2.17 2.46
CA CYS A 269 16.57 -2.61 2.47
C CYS A 269 16.88 -3.48 1.24
N ASN A 270 16.01 -4.45 0.92
CA ASN A 270 16.16 -5.27 -0.29
C ASN A 270 16.15 -4.42 -1.57
N ALA A 271 15.22 -3.46 -1.68
CA ALA A 271 15.14 -2.60 -2.86
C ALA A 271 16.35 -1.66 -3.03
N LEU A 272 17.02 -1.31 -1.93
CA LEU A 272 18.29 -0.56 -1.94
C LEU A 272 19.51 -1.44 -2.21
N GLY A 273 19.37 -2.77 -2.18
CA GLY A 273 20.49 -3.70 -2.25
C GLY A 273 21.27 -3.83 -0.94
N GLU A 274 20.70 -3.37 0.17
CA GLU A 274 21.34 -3.24 1.50
C GLU A 274 21.12 -4.47 2.38
N PHE A 275 20.93 -5.67 1.81
CA PHE A 275 21.16 -6.90 2.57
C PHE A 275 22.68 -7.18 2.58
N ILE A 276 23.41 -6.42 3.41
CA ILE A 276 24.85 -6.52 3.60
C ILE A 276 25.15 -7.18 4.97
N ASP A 277 26.09 -8.12 4.94
CA ASP A 277 26.94 -8.67 6.00
C ASP A 277 26.76 -8.06 7.41
N GLY A 278 26.02 -8.74 8.31
CA GLY A 278 26.15 -8.48 9.75
C GLY A 278 24.97 -8.86 10.64
N ALA A 279 23.75 -8.48 10.30
CA ALA A 279 22.56 -8.88 11.04
C ALA A 279 21.32 -8.72 10.16
N GLN A 280 20.56 -9.80 9.95
CA GLN A 280 19.29 -9.68 9.24
C GLN A 280 18.29 -8.94 10.15
N PRO A 281 17.65 -7.86 9.68
CA PRO A 281 16.48 -7.34 10.38
C PRO A 281 15.45 -8.46 10.51
N GLU A 282 14.71 -8.52 11.63
CA GLU A 282 13.67 -9.55 11.81
C GLU A 282 12.79 -9.64 10.56
N ASP A 283 12.60 -10.87 10.07
CA ASP A 283 11.88 -11.13 8.82
C ASP A 283 10.50 -10.47 8.83
N ALA A 284 10.11 -9.90 7.67
CA ALA A 284 8.76 -9.42 7.47
C ALA A 284 7.76 -10.58 7.68
N LEU A 285 6.54 -10.27 8.12
CA LEU A 285 5.47 -11.26 8.15
C LEU A 285 5.27 -11.80 6.73
N GLU A 286 5.16 -13.12 6.60
CA GLU A 286 4.89 -13.73 5.31
C GLU A 286 3.43 -13.47 4.89
N SER A 287 3.25 -13.00 3.65
CA SER A 287 1.90 -12.81 3.12
C SER A 287 1.26 -14.16 2.81
N ARG A 288 0.00 -14.36 3.23
CA ARG A 288 -0.78 -15.59 2.94
C ARG A 288 -0.92 -15.92 1.45
N SER A 289 -0.69 -14.94 0.58
CA SER A 289 -0.70 -15.11 -0.88
C SER A 289 0.61 -15.67 -1.44
N ALA A 290 1.71 -15.71 -0.66
CA ALA A 290 2.98 -16.33 -1.06
C ALA A 290 2.88 -17.87 -1.15
N ASP A 291 1.99 -18.48 -0.36
CA ASP A 291 1.79 -19.94 -0.30
C ASP A 291 1.32 -20.54 -1.65
N GLY A 292 0.55 -19.78 -2.43
CA GLY A 292 0.07 -20.20 -3.75
C GLY A 292 1.14 -20.18 -4.85
N SER A 293 2.26 -19.50 -4.63
CA SER A 293 3.37 -19.44 -5.58
C SER A 293 4.42 -20.54 -5.39
N SER A 294 4.43 -21.20 -4.22
CA SER A 294 5.41 -22.24 -3.88
C SER A 294 5.20 -23.54 -4.67
N LEU A 295 3.95 -23.88 -5.01
CA LEU A 295 3.62 -25.08 -5.80
C LEU A 295 4.11 -24.98 -7.26
N LEU A 296 3.93 -23.82 -7.91
CA LEU A 296 4.45 -23.61 -9.27
C LEU A 296 5.98 -23.48 -9.29
N ALA A 297 6.58 -22.92 -8.23
CA ALA A 297 8.03 -22.89 -8.05
C ALA A 297 8.64 -24.30 -7.86
N ARG A 298 7.92 -25.22 -7.19
CA ARG A 298 8.32 -26.63 -7.02
C ARG A 298 8.22 -27.46 -8.30
N VAL A 299 7.38 -27.06 -9.27
CA VAL A 299 7.31 -27.74 -10.59
C VAL A 299 8.43 -27.24 -11.52
N GLY A 300 8.80 -25.95 -11.44
CA GLY A 300 9.90 -25.37 -12.22
C GLY A 300 11.31 -25.78 -11.80
N SER A 301 11.46 -26.46 -10.66
CA SER A 301 12.74 -27.04 -10.20
C SER A 301 12.93 -28.50 -10.65
N LEU A 302 11.86 -29.22 -11.00
CA LEU A 302 11.94 -30.61 -11.50
C LEU A 302 12.32 -30.69 -13.00
N SER A 303 11.98 -29.68 -13.81
CA SER A 303 12.36 -29.66 -15.24
C SER A 303 13.82 -29.29 -15.51
N ARG A 304 14.55 -28.85 -14.48
CA ARG A 304 15.99 -28.51 -14.58
C ARG A 304 16.94 -29.66 -14.23
N LEU A 305 16.41 -30.80 -13.77
CA LEU A 305 17.20 -32.00 -13.48
C LEU A 305 17.29 -33.00 -14.65
N TRP A 306 16.65 -32.73 -15.81
CA TRP A 306 16.61 -33.65 -16.96
C TRP A 306 17.28 -33.10 -18.22
N ARG A 307 18.44 -32.46 -18.08
CA ARG A 307 19.33 -32.17 -19.21
C ARG A 307 20.81 -32.21 -18.79
N ARG A 308 21.39 -33.42 -18.79
CA ARG A 308 22.83 -33.72 -18.95
C ARG A 308 22.94 -35.12 -19.55
N SER A 309 23.21 -35.19 -20.86
CA SER A 309 24.50 -35.55 -21.48
C SER A 309 24.77 -37.06 -21.50
N THR A 310 24.34 -37.73 -22.57
CA THR A 310 24.93 -39.00 -22.99
C THR A 310 26.19 -38.69 -23.78
N GLY A 311 27.34 -38.88 -23.14
CA GLY A 311 28.65 -38.79 -23.78
C GLY A 311 28.88 -39.96 -24.72
N VAL A 312 29.38 -39.66 -25.93
CA VAL A 312 30.03 -40.61 -26.83
C VAL A 312 31.42 -40.05 -27.10
N PRO A 313 32.52 -40.81 -26.87
CA PRO A 313 33.87 -40.32 -27.12
C PRO A 313 34.20 -40.35 -28.62
N ALA A 314 34.88 -39.31 -29.09
CA ALA A 314 35.43 -39.21 -30.44
C ALA A 314 36.74 -40.01 -30.57
N PRO A 315 37.05 -40.64 -31.72
CA PRO A 315 38.28 -41.39 -31.90
C PRO A 315 39.47 -40.48 -32.20
N ILE A 316 40.63 -40.87 -31.66
CA ILE A 316 41.95 -40.26 -31.84
C ILE A 316 42.48 -40.66 -33.22
N VAL A 317 42.94 -39.69 -34.03
CA VAL A 317 43.70 -39.93 -35.25
C VAL A 317 45.11 -39.39 -35.05
N VAL A 318 46.10 -40.28 -35.19
CA VAL A 318 47.55 -40.00 -35.15
C VAL A 318 48.01 -39.58 -36.55
N PRO A 319 48.91 -38.59 -36.72
CA PRO A 319 49.42 -38.22 -38.03
C PRO A 319 50.52 -39.18 -38.49
N ALA A 320 50.50 -39.56 -39.77
CA ALA A 320 51.64 -40.16 -40.45
C ALA A 320 52.39 -39.07 -41.23
N SER A 321 53.71 -39.22 -41.24
CA SER A 321 54.75 -38.36 -41.85
C SER A 321 54.50 -37.92 -43.29
#